data_AF-A0A950U785-F1
#
_entry.id   AF-A0A950U785-F1
#
_cell.length_a   1.000
_cell.length_b   1.000
_cell.length_c   1.000
_cell.angle_alpha   90.00
_cell.angle_beta   90.00
_cell.angle_gamma   90.00
#
_symmetry.space_group_name_H-M   'P 1'
#
loop_
_entity.id
_entity.type
_entity.pdbx_description
1 polymer ?
#
loop_
_entity_poly.entity_id
_entity_poly.type
_entity_poly.pdbx_seq_one_letter_code
_entity_poly.pdbx_strand_id
1 'polypeptide(L)'
;MSSGDRKLEDLSRDRVGHEDERLTTDQGVRVEHTDDSLTVGERGPTLIEDFHFREKLTRFDHERIPERVVHARGAGAYGTFTCTDPIPEVTKADFLAEAGRETPVFVRFSTVAGSRGSADTVRDVRGFATKFYTREGNYDLVGNNFPVFFIQDGIKFPDFVHAVKPEPRNEIPQASSAHDTLWDFISLQPETIHMVMWLMSDRALPRSYRTMQGFGVHTFRFVNAEGKGTFVKFHWRPKLGTHSLVWDETQKIAGADPDFNRRDLWDAIEAGNGPEYELGVQLVPEEREHDFDFDLLDATKIIPEEEVPLRIVGRMVLDRNPDNFFAETEQVAFHTANVVPGIDFTNDPLLQARNFSYLDTQLIRLGGPNFAQLPVNRPLAEVHHHQRDGYGQHRIDVSPVSYHPNSIAGGCPALASPSEGAYRHYTERVDGTKIRKRSPSFEDHYSQATLFWNSMSDWEQQHIADAFQFELGKVEREYIRERVVEHLAHVDHGLARQVAGGLGLETPADTSPNHGRSSPALSQANQPGSVATRKVAVLAADGVDAGPLEHVLQSLRSQGAVCEVLAPHAGTLEGGVT
;
A
#
# COMPACT_ATOMS: atom_id res chain seq x y z
N MET A 1 -7.20 -23.66 -22.07
CA MET A 1 -8.46 -23.14 -21.50
C MET A 1 -8.09 -21.79 -20.92
N SER A 2 -8.62 -20.67 -21.44
CA SER A 2 -8.37 -19.37 -20.79
C SER A 2 -8.93 -19.48 -19.38
N SER A 3 -8.06 -19.53 -18.37
CA SER A 3 -8.51 -19.62 -16.99
C SER A 3 -9.32 -18.37 -16.69
N GLY A 4 -10.62 -18.52 -16.43
CA GLY A 4 -11.39 -17.47 -15.79
C GLY A 4 -10.71 -17.07 -14.47
N ASP A 5 -11.00 -15.85 -14.00
CA ASP A 5 -10.50 -15.39 -12.70
C ASP A 5 -11.01 -16.33 -11.59
N ARG A 6 -10.15 -17.26 -11.17
CA ARG A 6 -10.47 -18.25 -10.14
C ARG A 6 -10.85 -17.60 -8.81
N LYS A 7 -10.36 -16.38 -8.53
CA LYS A 7 -10.76 -15.67 -7.32
C LYS A 7 -12.17 -15.12 -7.46
N LEU A 8 -12.57 -14.63 -8.62
CA LEU A 8 -13.97 -14.28 -8.89
C LEU A 8 -14.90 -15.49 -8.75
N GLU A 9 -14.52 -16.64 -9.31
CA GLU A 9 -15.28 -17.88 -9.18
C GLU A 9 -15.45 -18.28 -7.71
N ASP A 10 -14.41 -18.13 -6.89
CA ASP A 10 -14.48 -18.37 -5.45
C ASP A 10 -15.43 -17.39 -4.75
N LEU A 11 -15.35 -16.10 -5.07
CA LEU A 11 -16.21 -15.05 -4.49
C LEU A 11 -17.68 -15.18 -4.90
N SER A 12 -17.97 -15.77 -6.07
CA SER A 12 -19.34 -15.88 -6.59
C SER A 12 -20.30 -16.64 -5.66
N ARG A 13 -19.76 -17.52 -4.80
CA ARG A 13 -20.51 -18.28 -3.79
C ARG A 13 -21.07 -17.41 -2.66
N ASP A 14 -20.45 -16.25 -2.45
CA ASP A 14 -20.76 -15.30 -1.39
C ASP A 14 -21.45 -14.03 -1.95
N ARG A 15 -21.64 -13.94 -3.28
CA ARG A 15 -22.34 -12.81 -3.93
C ARG A 15 -23.85 -13.00 -3.84
N VAL A 16 -24.55 -11.93 -3.49
CA VAL A 16 -26.01 -11.92 -3.37
C VAL A 16 -26.57 -10.78 -4.24
N GLY A 17 -27.38 -11.13 -5.22
CA GLY A 17 -28.20 -10.18 -5.99
C GLY A 17 -29.58 -10.03 -5.35
N HIS A 18 -30.22 -8.88 -5.54
CA HIS A 18 -31.54 -8.58 -4.98
C HIS A 18 -32.63 -8.36 -6.05
N GLU A 19 -32.27 -8.46 -7.33
CA GLU A 19 -33.20 -8.35 -8.45
C GLU A 19 -34.28 -9.45 -8.36
N ASP A 20 -35.53 -9.10 -8.60
CA ASP A 20 -36.71 -9.99 -8.53
C ASP A 20 -37.02 -10.62 -7.16
N GLU A 21 -36.29 -10.27 -6.10
CA GLU A 21 -36.50 -10.80 -4.75
C GLU A 21 -37.50 -9.98 -3.90
N ARG A 22 -37.84 -10.49 -2.71
CA ARG A 22 -38.65 -9.78 -1.70
C ARG A 22 -37.76 -9.35 -0.54
N LEU A 23 -38.01 -8.16 0.00
CA LEU A 23 -37.34 -7.71 1.23
C LEU A 23 -37.67 -8.66 2.39
N THR A 24 -36.63 -9.05 3.14
CA THR A 24 -36.75 -9.87 4.34
C THR A 24 -35.95 -9.30 5.49
N THR A 25 -36.29 -9.72 6.71
CA THR A 25 -35.40 -9.68 7.88
C THR A 25 -34.17 -10.56 7.68
N ASP A 26 -33.16 -10.44 8.54
CA ASP A 26 -31.99 -11.34 8.53
C ASP A 26 -32.38 -12.81 8.80
N GLN A 27 -33.52 -13.02 9.48
CA GLN A 27 -34.12 -14.35 9.68
C GLN A 27 -35.00 -14.87 8.50
N GLY A 28 -35.05 -14.15 7.38
CA GLY A 28 -35.82 -14.54 6.19
C GLY A 28 -37.33 -14.30 6.25
N VAL A 29 -37.82 -13.50 7.21
CA VAL A 29 -39.24 -13.11 7.29
C VAL A 29 -39.52 -11.97 6.33
N ARG A 30 -40.52 -12.12 5.46
CA ARG A 30 -40.89 -11.06 4.50
C ARG A 30 -41.42 -9.83 5.22
N VAL A 31 -41.01 -8.66 4.73
CA VAL A 31 -41.38 -7.35 5.27
C VAL A 31 -42.45 -6.72 4.38
N GLU A 32 -43.54 -6.26 4.98
CA GLU A 32 -44.64 -5.61 4.24
C GLU A 32 -44.46 -4.09 4.09
N HIS A 33 -43.79 -3.45 5.05
CA HIS A 33 -43.65 -1.99 5.15
C HIS A 33 -42.35 -1.61 5.86
N THR A 34 -41.73 -0.51 5.44
CA THR A 34 -40.45 -0.04 6.00
C THR A 34 -40.39 1.43 6.38
N ASP A 35 -41.43 2.21 6.06
CA ASP A 35 -41.38 3.66 6.28
C ASP A 35 -41.83 4.03 7.68
N ASP A 36 -42.64 3.18 8.31
CA ASP A 36 -43.16 3.40 9.66
C ASP A 36 -42.76 2.26 10.60
N SER A 37 -42.51 2.60 11.86
CA SER A 37 -42.44 1.60 12.94
C SER A 37 -43.85 1.17 13.35
N LEU A 38 -43.96 0.01 13.99
CA LEU A 38 -45.20 -0.41 14.65
C LEU A 38 -45.52 0.51 15.83
N THR A 39 -46.70 1.12 15.80
CA THR A 39 -47.17 2.09 16.81
C THR A 39 -48.59 1.79 17.29
N VAL A 40 -49.00 2.37 18.43
CA VAL A 40 -50.41 2.33 18.88
C VAL A 40 -51.26 3.34 18.11
N GLY A 41 -51.72 2.96 16.93
CA GLY A 41 -52.45 3.86 16.02
C GLY A 41 -51.55 4.95 15.43
N GLU A 42 -52.10 5.77 14.53
CA GLU A 42 -51.32 6.69 13.66
C GLU A 42 -50.43 7.72 14.40
N ARG A 43 -50.66 7.95 15.70
CA ARG A 43 -49.91 8.93 16.50
C ARG A 43 -49.59 8.43 17.92
N GLY A 44 -49.53 7.12 18.11
CA GLY A 44 -49.17 6.49 19.37
C GLY A 44 -47.68 6.23 19.53
N PRO A 45 -47.25 5.68 20.69
CA PRO A 45 -45.87 5.26 20.90
C PRO A 45 -45.48 4.06 20.03
N THR A 46 -44.20 3.98 19.66
CA THR A 46 -43.57 2.79 19.06
C THR A 46 -43.56 1.62 20.05
N LEU A 47 -43.84 0.42 19.56
CA LEU A 47 -43.92 -0.79 20.36
C LEU A 47 -42.63 -1.61 20.30
N ILE A 48 -42.18 -2.13 21.44
CA ILE A 48 -40.95 -2.95 21.52
C ILE A 48 -41.09 -4.32 20.83
N GLU A 49 -42.32 -4.77 20.57
CA GLU A 49 -42.59 -6.01 19.84
C GLU A 49 -42.26 -5.90 18.34
N ASP A 50 -42.00 -4.70 17.82
CA ASP A 50 -41.50 -4.49 16.46
C ASP A 50 -40.09 -5.07 16.29
N PHE A 51 -40.02 -6.34 15.88
CA PHE A 51 -38.77 -7.05 15.72
C PHE A 51 -38.00 -6.62 14.47
N HIS A 52 -38.69 -6.24 13.40
CA HIS A 52 -38.03 -5.77 12.18
C HIS A 52 -37.33 -4.42 12.43
N PHE A 53 -38.02 -3.46 13.06
CA PHE A 53 -37.43 -2.18 13.47
C PHE A 53 -36.15 -2.41 14.31
N ARG A 54 -36.25 -3.23 15.35
CA ARG A 54 -35.11 -3.51 16.24
C ARG A 54 -33.96 -4.19 15.52
N GLU A 55 -34.24 -5.20 14.69
CA GLU A 55 -33.21 -5.92 13.94
C GLU A 55 -32.47 -4.99 12.97
N LYS A 56 -33.22 -4.23 12.16
CA LYS A 56 -32.66 -3.26 11.19
C LYS A 56 -31.79 -2.21 11.87
N LEU A 57 -32.26 -1.63 12.99
CA LEU A 57 -31.50 -0.65 13.76
C LEU A 57 -30.27 -1.28 14.43
N THR A 58 -30.41 -2.47 15.01
CA THR A 58 -29.28 -3.20 15.61
C THR A 58 -28.19 -3.49 14.58
N ARG A 59 -28.56 -3.89 13.36
CA ARG A 59 -27.59 -4.11 12.29
C ARG A 59 -26.86 -2.83 11.92
N PHE A 60 -27.59 -1.73 11.75
CA PHE A 60 -27.04 -0.40 11.45
C PHE A 60 -26.06 0.08 12.54
N ASP A 61 -26.45 -0.02 13.81
CA ASP A 61 -25.66 0.42 14.97
C ASP A 61 -24.31 -0.30 15.08
N HIS A 62 -24.18 -1.49 14.46
CA HIS A 62 -22.98 -2.33 14.50
C HIS A 62 -22.30 -2.50 13.13
N GLU A 63 -22.56 -1.60 12.17
CA GLU A 63 -21.90 -1.66 10.85
C GLU A 63 -20.41 -1.37 10.88
N ARG A 64 -19.93 -0.58 11.87
CA ARG A 64 -18.53 -0.14 11.91
C ARG A 64 -17.67 -1.16 12.65
N ILE A 65 -16.56 -1.52 12.01
CA ILE A 65 -15.43 -2.22 12.63
C ILE A 65 -14.28 -1.24 12.87
N PRO A 66 -13.31 -1.56 13.73
CA PRO A 66 -12.11 -0.75 13.87
C PRO A 66 -11.41 -0.57 12.51
N GLU A 67 -10.96 0.64 12.21
CA GLU A 67 -10.08 0.86 11.06
C GLU A 67 -8.70 0.24 11.30
N ARG A 68 -7.86 0.18 10.26
CA ARG A 68 -6.45 -0.18 10.43
C ARG A 68 -5.73 0.90 11.23
N VAL A 69 -4.87 0.52 12.18
CA VAL A 69 -4.12 1.48 13.03
C VAL A 69 -3.28 2.48 12.21
N VAL A 70 -2.70 1.98 11.11
CA VAL A 70 -2.04 2.75 10.06
C VAL A 70 -2.58 2.28 8.72
N HIS A 71 -2.45 3.09 7.67
CA HIS A 71 -2.99 2.77 6.35
C HIS A 71 -4.52 2.59 6.33
N ALA A 72 -5.24 3.31 7.19
CA ALA A 72 -6.70 3.25 7.29
C ALA A 72 -7.38 3.69 5.99
N ARG A 73 -6.93 4.81 5.40
CA ARG A 73 -7.42 5.31 4.12
C ARG A 73 -6.78 4.56 2.96
N GLY A 74 -7.59 3.91 2.12
CA GLY A 74 -7.11 3.16 0.97
C GLY A 74 -8.17 2.80 -0.06
N ALA A 75 -7.72 2.24 -1.18
CA ALA A 75 -8.55 1.77 -2.30
C ALA A 75 -8.01 0.42 -2.77
N GLY A 76 -8.90 -0.51 -3.14
CA GLY A 76 -8.53 -1.85 -3.55
C GLY A 76 -9.09 -2.23 -4.92
N ALA A 77 -8.38 -3.13 -5.61
CA ALA A 77 -8.77 -3.65 -6.91
C ALA A 77 -8.25 -5.09 -7.10
N TYR A 78 -8.96 -5.86 -7.91
CA TYR A 78 -8.55 -7.18 -8.37
C TYR A 78 -7.74 -7.09 -9.66
N GLY A 79 -6.99 -8.15 -9.93
CA GLY A 79 -6.28 -8.31 -11.18
C GLY A 79 -5.59 -9.65 -11.30
N THR A 80 -4.65 -9.72 -12.24
CA THR A 80 -3.84 -10.90 -12.51
C THR A 80 -2.36 -10.55 -12.58
N PHE A 81 -1.54 -11.32 -11.87
CA PHE A 81 -0.10 -11.37 -12.08
C PHE A 81 0.25 -12.49 -13.06
N THR A 82 1.10 -12.21 -14.04
CA THR A 82 1.64 -13.17 -14.99
C THR A 82 3.16 -13.21 -14.87
N CYS A 83 3.73 -14.37 -14.57
CA CYS A 83 5.18 -14.57 -14.62
C CYS A 83 5.64 -14.53 -16.09
N THR A 84 6.62 -13.66 -16.39
CA THR A 84 7.14 -13.48 -17.76
C THR A 84 8.56 -14.01 -17.92
N ASP A 85 9.38 -13.92 -16.87
CA ASP A 85 10.74 -14.45 -16.83
C ASP A 85 10.91 -15.30 -15.56
N PRO A 86 10.71 -16.62 -15.67
CA PRO A 86 10.81 -17.53 -14.53
C PRO A 86 12.22 -17.55 -13.94
N ILE A 87 12.27 -17.77 -12.62
CA ILE A 87 13.53 -17.77 -11.86
C ILE A 87 13.72 -19.01 -10.96
N PRO A 88 13.52 -20.24 -11.50
CA PRO A 88 13.63 -21.47 -10.71
C PRO A 88 15.02 -21.70 -10.10
N GLU A 89 16.06 -21.06 -10.65
CA GLU A 89 17.43 -21.12 -10.16
C GLU A 89 17.62 -20.47 -8.78
N VAL A 90 16.76 -19.51 -8.41
CA VAL A 90 16.83 -18.81 -7.11
C VAL A 90 15.63 -19.07 -6.21
N THR A 91 14.44 -19.38 -6.74
CA THR A 91 13.25 -19.66 -5.93
C THR A 91 12.43 -20.84 -6.46
N LYS A 92 11.84 -21.61 -5.54
CA LYS A 92 10.85 -22.65 -5.86
C LYS A 92 9.38 -22.18 -5.76
N ALA A 93 9.13 -20.88 -5.64
CA ALA A 93 7.77 -20.36 -5.52
C ALA A 93 6.96 -20.60 -6.80
N ASP A 94 5.84 -21.34 -6.72
CA ASP A 94 5.05 -21.78 -7.88
C ASP A 94 4.62 -20.63 -8.82
N PHE A 95 4.28 -19.47 -8.26
CA PHE A 95 3.83 -18.32 -9.06
C PHE A 95 4.93 -17.69 -9.93
N LEU A 96 6.21 -18.07 -9.73
CA LEU A 96 7.38 -17.62 -10.48
C LEU A 96 8.09 -18.77 -11.22
N ALA A 97 7.53 -19.97 -11.21
CA ALA A 97 8.19 -21.18 -11.72
C ALA A 97 8.10 -21.34 -13.25
N GLU A 98 7.07 -20.77 -13.90
CA GLU A 98 6.78 -20.98 -15.32
C GLU A 98 6.32 -19.70 -16.02
N ALA A 99 6.77 -19.52 -17.27
CA ALA A 99 6.36 -18.37 -18.07
C ALA A 99 4.89 -18.51 -18.46
N GLY A 100 4.14 -17.41 -18.38
CA GLY A 100 2.69 -17.41 -18.59
C GLY A 100 1.89 -17.95 -17.40
N ARG A 101 2.51 -18.28 -16.26
CA ARG A 101 1.78 -18.62 -15.04
C ARG A 101 0.97 -17.41 -14.57
N GLU A 102 -0.34 -17.50 -14.67
CA GLU A 102 -1.29 -16.51 -14.16
C GLU A 102 -1.66 -16.80 -12.71
N THR A 103 -1.66 -15.75 -11.89
CA THR A 103 -2.01 -15.78 -10.47
C THR A 103 -2.97 -14.63 -10.18
N PRO A 104 -4.21 -14.91 -9.74
CA PRO A 104 -5.11 -13.85 -9.31
C PRO A 104 -4.50 -13.05 -8.18
N VAL A 105 -4.75 -11.74 -8.17
CA VAL A 105 -4.29 -10.84 -7.12
C VAL A 105 -5.41 -9.93 -6.61
N PHE A 106 -5.26 -9.50 -5.36
CA PHE A 106 -5.96 -8.31 -4.85
C PHE A 106 -4.93 -7.32 -4.33
N VAL A 107 -5.01 -6.08 -4.80
CA VAL A 107 -4.12 -4.99 -4.40
C VAL A 107 -4.91 -3.99 -3.57
N ARG A 108 -4.29 -3.48 -2.51
CA ARG A 108 -4.78 -2.32 -1.77
C ARG A 108 -3.71 -1.25 -1.69
N PHE A 109 -4.02 -0.09 -2.25
CA PHE A 109 -3.25 1.13 -2.08
C PHE A 109 -3.76 1.91 -0.87
N SER A 110 -2.90 2.71 -0.24
CA SER A 110 -3.29 3.46 0.97
C SER A 110 -2.36 4.64 1.23
N THR A 111 -2.81 5.64 2.00
CA THR A 111 -1.92 6.55 2.75
C THR A 111 -1.45 5.86 4.03
N VAL A 112 -0.83 6.54 4.99
CA VAL A 112 -0.35 5.96 6.26
C VAL A 112 -1.00 6.60 7.48
N ALA A 113 -0.82 7.92 7.63
CA ALA A 113 -1.12 8.63 8.87
C ALA A 113 -2.62 8.86 9.04
N GLY A 114 -3.31 9.18 7.95
CA GLY A 114 -4.72 9.55 7.98
C GLY A 114 -5.66 8.42 8.40
N SER A 115 -6.72 8.77 9.16
CA SER A 115 -7.86 7.87 9.40
C SER A 115 -8.67 7.61 8.12
N ARG A 116 -9.60 6.64 8.13
CA ARG A 116 -10.31 6.13 6.94
C ARG A 116 -11.04 7.19 6.11
N GLY A 117 -11.42 8.30 6.73
CA GLY A 117 -12.12 9.44 6.10
C GLY A 117 -11.20 10.59 5.66
N SER A 118 -9.87 10.45 5.79
CA SER A 118 -8.91 11.46 5.30
C SER A 118 -8.87 11.52 3.76
N ALA A 119 -8.25 12.57 3.23
CA ALA A 119 -8.09 12.78 1.79
C ALA A 119 -6.99 11.89 1.17
N ASP A 120 -7.14 11.55 -0.11
CA ASP A 120 -6.17 10.76 -0.87
C ASP A 120 -4.88 11.53 -1.21
N THR A 121 -5.00 12.79 -1.62
CA THR A 121 -3.89 13.63 -2.05
C THR A 121 -3.29 14.40 -0.88
N VAL A 122 -2.62 13.68 0.01
CA VAL A 122 -1.83 14.25 1.12
C VAL A 122 -0.33 14.01 0.89
N ARG A 123 0.54 14.79 1.55
CA ARG A 123 1.97 14.44 1.63
C ARG A 123 2.13 13.30 2.62
N ASP A 124 2.32 12.10 2.11
CA ASP A 124 2.44 10.89 2.92
C ASP A 124 3.17 9.81 2.12
N VAL A 125 3.63 8.78 2.82
CA VAL A 125 3.97 7.51 2.18
C VAL A 125 2.69 6.89 1.62
N ARG A 126 2.78 6.12 0.54
CA ARG A 126 1.70 5.25 0.08
C ARG A 126 2.02 3.79 0.35
N GLY A 127 1.10 3.07 0.99
CA GLY A 127 1.14 1.62 1.08
C GLY A 127 0.76 0.99 -0.27
N PHE A 128 1.47 -0.07 -0.64
CA PHE A 128 1.23 -0.88 -1.84
C PHE A 128 1.27 -2.36 -1.43
N ALA A 129 0.11 -2.89 -1.03
CA ALA A 129 -0.02 -4.28 -0.59
C ALA A 129 -0.66 -5.15 -1.67
N THR A 130 0.00 -6.24 -2.05
CA THR A 130 -0.47 -7.20 -3.06
C THR A 130 -0.62 -8.57 -2.43
N LYS A 131 -1.83 -9.14 -2.50
CA LYS A 131 -2.11 -10.53 -2.14
C LYS A 131 -2.15 -11.36 -3.41
N PHE A 132 -1.29 -12.37 -3.49
CA PHE A 132 -1.24 -13.36 -4.56
C PHE A 132 -1.98 -14.61 -4.09
N TYR A 133 -3.04 -14.98 -4.80
CA TYR A 133 -3.78 -16.22 -4.54
C TYR A 133 -3.14 -17.39 -5.29
N THR A 134 -1.96 -17.83 -4.82
CA THR A 134 -1.18 -18.88 -5.47
C THR A 134 -1.80 -20.28 -5.27
N ARG A 135 -1.29 -21.27 -6.00
CA ARG A 135 -1.72 -22.68 -5.83
C ARG A 135 -1.22 -23.30 -4.52
N GLU A 136 -0.18 -22.73 -3.92
CA GLU A 136 0.49 -23.23 -2.71
C GLU A 136 0.20 -22.36 -1.48
N GLY A 137 -0.88 -21.56 -1.53
CA GLY A 137 -1.29 -20.67 -0.46
C GLY A 137 -1.27 -19.19 -0.87
N ASN A 138 -1.73 -18.33 0.02
CA ASN A 138 -1.67 -16.89 -0.23
C ASN A 138 -0.27 -16.36 0.10
N TYR A 139 0.33 -15.60 -0.82
CA TYR A 139 1.52 -14.80 -0.58
C TYR A 139 1.14 -13.31 -0.50
N ASP A 140 1.61 -12.59 0.52
CA ASP A 140 1.39 -11.15 0.63
C ASP A 140 2.70 -10.37 0.51
N LEU A 141 2.85 -9.58 -0.56
CA LEU A 141 3.90 -8.57 -0.70
C LEU A 141 3.38 -7.24 -0.16
N VAL A 142 3.74 -6.90 1.07
CA VAL A 142 3.23 -5.72 1.78
C VAL A 142 4.26 -4.59 1.76
N GLY A 143 4.25 -3.82 0.68
CA GLY A 143 5.22 -2.77 0.39
C GLY A 143 4.72 -1.33 0.60
N ASN A 144 5.59 -0.39 0.27
CA ASN A 144 5.32 1.05 0.17
C ASN A 144 5.72 1.57 -1.20
N ASN A 145 5.35 2.81 -1.53
CA ASN A 145 5.85 3.51 -2.71
C ASN A 145 7.26 4.08 -2.54
N PHE A 146 7.85 3.99 -1.34
CA PHE A 146 9.24 4.34 -1.05
C PHE A 146 10.05 3.06 -0.78
N PRO A 147 11.33 3.02 -1.18
CA PRO A 147 12.17 1.83 -1.06
C PRO A 147 12.77 1.60 0.33
N VAL A 148 12.55 2.53 1.27
CA VAL A 148 13.06 2.51 2.64
C VAL A 148 11.94 2.77 3.65
N PHE A 149 12.26 2.65 4.93
CA PHE A 149 11.38 3.02 6.05
C PHE A 149 12.03 4.07 6.96
N PHE A 150 11.25 4.69 7.83
CA PHE A 150 11.73 5.74 8.76
C PHE A 150 12.65 5.21 9.86
N ILE A 151 12.45 3.95 10.26
CA ILE A 151 13.09 3.38 11.44
C ILE A 151 13.72 2.04 11.10
N GLN A 152 14.75 1.67 11.86
CA GLN A 152 15.51 0.45 11.65
C GLN A 152 14.93 -0.74 12.40
N ASP A 153 14.37 -0.53 13.60
CA ASP A 153 13.85 -1.60 14.46
C ASP A 153 12.37 -1.38 14.77
N GLY A 154 11.57 -2.42 14.63
CA GLY A 154 10.13 -2.33 14.83
C GLY A 154 9.70 -2.02 16.27
N ILE A 155 10.57 -2.12 17.27
CA ILE A 155 10.25 -1.63 18.63
C ILE A 155 9.95 -0.12 18.65
N LYS A 156 10.54 0.65 17.72
CA LYS A 156 10.29 2.09 17.56
C LYS A 156 9.02 2.41 16.78
N PHE A 157 8.35 1.42 16.21
CA PHE A 157 7.18 1.64 15.36
C PHE A 157 6.04 2.37 16.07
N PRO A 158 5.64 2.04 17.31
CA PRO A 158 4.63 2.81 18.02
C PRO A 158 5.07 4.25 18.29
N ASP A 159 6.35 4.48 18.65
CA ASP A 159 6.85 5.83 18.90
C ASP A 159 6.78 6.69 17.63
N PHE A 160 7.27 6.16 16.50
CA PHE A 160 7.22 6.85 15.21
C PHE A 160 5.77 7.10 14.77
N VAL A 161 4.90 6.09 14.85
CA VAL A 161 3.49 6.22 14.44
C VAL A 161 2.77 7.24 15.32
N HIS A 162 2.99 7.24 16.63
CA HIS A 162 2.44 8.27 17.52
C HIS A 162 2.98 9.66 17.19
N ALA A 163 4.24 9.78 16.76
CA ALA A 163 4.82 11.06 16.40
C ALA A 163 4.22 11.67 15.13
N VAL A 164 3.90 10.86 14.11
CA VAL A 164 3.27 11.32 12.83
C VAL A 164 1.74 11.37 12.88
N LYS A 165 1.11 10.66 13.81
CA LYS A 165 -0.35 10.71 14.01
C LYS A 165 -0.76 12.07 14.60
N PRO A 166 -2.06 12.42 14.52
CA PRO A 166 -2.57 13.62 15.16
C PRO A 166 -2.20 13.65 16.66
N GLU A 167 -1.81 14.81 17.18
CA GLU A 167 -1.32 14.93 18.56
C GLU A 167 -2.39 14.47 19.56
N PRO A 168 -2.04 13.72 20.62
CA PRO A 168 -3.02 13.07 21.49
C PRO A 168 -3.86 14.04 22.32
N ARG A 169 -3.42 15.30 22.47
CA ARG A 169 -4.16 16.30 23.26
C ARG A 169 -5.41 16.83 22.57
N ASN A 170 -5.42 16.85 21.23
CA ASN A 170 -6.44 17.53 20.42
C ASN A 170 -6.78 16.82 19.10
N GLU A 171 -6.10 15.72 18.78
CA GLU A 171 -6.24 14.96 17.53
C GLU A 171 -6.02 15.83 16.27
N ILE A 172 -5.03 16.73 16.33
CA ILE A 172 -4.64 17.60 15.21
C ILE A 172 -3.13 17.45 14.93
N PRO A 173 -2.71 17.48 13.65
CA PRO A 173 -3.50 17.55 12.42
C PRO A 173 -3.89 16.19 11.85
N GLN A 174 -4.99 16.12 11.09
CA GLN A 174 -5.38 14.92 10.34
C GLN A 174 -4.55 14.78 9.06
N ALA A 175 -3.92 13.62 8.86
CA ALA A 175 -3.20 13.25 7.64
C ALA A 175 -2.14 14.28 7.18
N SER A 176 -1.35 14.81 8.12
CA SER A 176 -0.26 15.74 7.83
C SER A 176 0.91 15.52 8.78
N SER A 177 2.13 15.54 8.24
CA SER A 177 3.40 15.52 8.97
C SER A 177 3.79 16.89 9.54
N ALA A 178 3.05 17.96 9.22
CA ALA A 178 3.45 19.34 9.46
C ALA A 178 3.06 19.83 10.85
N HIS A 179 3.61 19.18 11.88
CA HIS A 179 3.37 19.51 13.30
C HIS A 179 4.55 19.08 14.18
N ASP A 180 4.60 19.62 15.39
CA ASP A 180 5.75 19.53 16.27
C ASP A 180 6.20 18.10 16.60
N THR A 181 5.28 17.17 16.90
CA THR A 181 5.66 15.85 17.43
C THR A 181 6.42 14.98 16.43
N LEU A 182 6.08 15.06 15.14
CA LEU A 182 6.84 14.33 14.12
C LEU A 182 8.24 14.91 14.03
N TRP A 183 8.34 16.23 13.83
CA TRP A 183 9.63 16.87 13.61
C TRP A 183 10.53 16.83 14.84
N ASP A 184 9.97 16.78 16.06
CA ASP A 184 10.73 16.48 17.28
C ASP A 184 11.36 15.09 17.21
N PHE A 185 10.57 14.06 16.86
CA PHE A 185 11.07 12.69 16.70
C PHE A 185 12.15 12.60 15.63
N ILE A 186 11.93 13.20 14.45
CA ILE A 186 12.91 13.25 13.35
C ILE A 186 14.21 13.90 13.83
N SER A 187 14.12 15.03 14.54
CA SER A 187 15.29 15.77 15.05
C SER A 187 16.11 15.03 16.11
N LEU A 188 15.57 13.94 16.66
CA LEU A 188 16.21 13.12 17.70
C LEU A 188 16.56 11.71 17.20
N GLN A 189 16.16 11.36 15.98
CA GLN A 189 16.34 10.03 15.38
C GLN A 189 16.89 10.17 13.95
N PRO A 190 18.21 10.38 13.79
CA PRO A 190 18.83 10.60 12.48
C PRO A 190 18.64 9.44 11.50
N GLU A 191 18.36 8.21 11.98
CA GLU A 191 18.00 7.06 11.12
C GLU A 191 16.83 7.35 10.17
N THR A 192 16.00 8.34 10.48
CA THR A 192 14.83 8.76 9.70
C THR A 192 15.16 9.62 8.47
N ILE A 193 16.34 10.24 8.42
CA ILE A 193 16.63 11.34 7.48
C ILE A 193 16.53 10.90 6.02
N HIS A 194 16.98 9.69 5.68
CA HIS A 194 16.84 9.18 4.32
C HIS A 194 15.38 9.10 3.89
N MET A 195 14.50 8.53 4.71
CA MET A 195 13.07 8.45 4.43
C MET A 195 12.39 9.82 4.39
N VAL A 196 12.83 10.78 5.21
CA VAL A 196 12.33 12.15 5.20
C VAL A 196 12.63 12.84 3.85
N MET A 197 13.79 12.58 3.24
CA MET A 197 14.09 13.11 1.90
C MET A 197 13.07 12.63 0.86
N TRP A 198 12.64 11.37 0.93
CA TRP A 198 11.56 10.85 0.08
C TRP A 198 10.21 11.52 0.40
N LEU A 199 9.86 11.69 1.67
CA LEU A 199 8.61 12.33 2.10
C LEU A 199 8.52 13.81 1.66
N MET A 200 9.64 14.54 1.70
CA MET A 200 9.70 15.94 1.27
C MET A 200 9.75 16.08 -0.25
N SER A 201 10.14 15.05 -0.98
CA SER A 201 10.06 15.03 -2.45
C SER A 201 8.63 14.86 -2.97
N ASP A 202 8.44 15.10 -4.26
CA ASP A 202 7.15 14.88 -4.94
C ASP A 202 6.76 13.39 -5.00
N ARG A 203 7.65 12.46 -4.65
CA ARG A 203 7.30 11.03 -4.50
C ARG A 203 6.15 10.82 -3.49
N ALA A 204 6.02 11.72 -2.51
CA ALA A 204 4.93 11.70 -1.52
C ALA A 204 3.58 12.20 -2.05
N LEU A 205 3.56 12.73 -3.28
CA LEU A 205 2.41 13.39 -3.92
C LEU A 205 2.00 12.67 -5.22
N PRO A 206 1.85 11.33 -5.26
CA PRO A 206 1.64 10.63 -6.51
C PRO A 206 0.38 11.11 -7.23
N ARG A 207 0.49 11.36 -8.54
CA ARG A 207 -0.63 11.81 -9.39
C ARG A 207 -1.76 10.79 -9.43
N SER A 208 -1.41 9.52 -9.37
CA SER A 208 -2.30 8.37 -9.34
C SER A 208 -1.56 7.21 -8.70
N TYR A 209 -2.28 6.26 -8.11
CA TYR A 209 -1.68 4.98 -7.75
C TYR A 209 -1.03 4.30 -8.96
N ARG A 210 -1.54 4.53 -10.18
CA ARG A 210 -1.03 4.00 -11.46
C ARG A 210 0.35 4.52 -11.86
N THR A 211 0.78 5.63 -11.26
CA THR A 211 2.01 6.35 -11.62
C THR A 211 2.96 6.49 -10.44
N MET A 212 2.98 5.50 -9.53
CA MET A 212 3.97 5.41 -8.46
C MET A 212 4.67 4.05 -8.49
N GLN A 213 5.93 4.04 -8.10
CA GLN A 213 6.66 2.79 -7.85
C GLN A 213 6.13 2.11 -6.58
N GLY A 214 6.45 0.83 -6.43
CA GLY A 214 6.23 0.07 -5.19
C GLY A 214 7.49 -0.69 -4.81
N PHE A 215 7.67 -0.96 -3.53
CA PHE A 215 8.87 -1.59 -2.99
C PHE A 215 8.53 -2.44 -1.79
N GLY A 216 9.12 -3.63 -1.69
CA GLY A 216 9.02 -4.49 -0.50
C GLY A 216 9.73 -3.91 0.73
N VAL A 217 10.60 -2.91 0.54
CA VAL A 217 11.50 -2.28 1.53
C VAL A 217 12.58 -3.23 2.04
N HIS A 218 12.16 -4.31 2.68
CA HIS A 218 13.02 -5.28 3.33
C HIS A 218 13.78 -6.13 2.31
N THR A 219 14.95 -6.59 2.73
CA THR A 219 15.58 -7.75 2.11
C THR A 219 14.87 -9.01 2.61
N PHE A 220 14.31 -9.80 1.69
CA PHE A 220 13.81 -11.16 1.94
C PHE A 220 14.83 -12.19 1.44
N ARG A 221 14.51 -13.47 1.56
CA ARG A 221 15.24 -14.55 0.89
C ARG A 221 14.36 -15.27 -0.11
N PHE A 222 14.89 -15.50 -1.29
CA PHE A 222 14.46 -16.59 -2.15
C PHE A 222 15.21 -17.87 -1.78
N VAL A 223 14.50 -19.00 -1.84
CA VAL A 223 15.04 -20.33 -1.58
C VAL A 223 14.71 -21.23 -2.75
N ASN A 224 15.72 -21.77 -3.43
CA ASN A 224 15.52 -22.63 -4.59
C ASN A 224 15.20 -24.08 -4.19
N ALA A 225 15.03 -24.96 -5.19
CA ALA A 225 14.71 -26.38 -4.97
C ALA A 225 15.82 -27.15 -4.22
N GLU A 226 17.08 -26.69 -4.31
CA GLU A 226 18.24 -27.26 -3.62
C GLU A 226 18.40 -26.74 -2.18
N GLY A 227 17.57 -25.76 -1.78
CA GLY A 227 17.65 -25.11 -0.47
C GLY A 227 18.68 -23.98 -0.38
N LYS A 228 19.25 -23.53 -1.51
CA LYS A 228 20.17 -22.39 -1.55
C LYS A 228 19.41 -21.07 -1.37
N GLY A 229 19.92 -20.18 -0.52
CA GLY A 229 19.39 -18.85 -0.32
C GLY A 229 19.87 -17.85 -1.36
N THR A 230 19.08 -16.82 -1.63
CA THR A 230 19.48 -15.61 -2.36
C THR A 230 18.71 -14.43 -1.78
N PHE A 231 19.40 -13.37 -1.38
CA PHE A 231 18.75 -12.17 -0.86
C PHE A 231 17.98 -11.46 -1.99
N VAL A 232 16.79 -10.97 -1.67
CA VAL A 232 15.92 -10.30 -2.64
C VAL A 232 15.27 -9.05 -2.09
N LYS A 233 15.32 -7.94 -2.86
CA LYS A 233 14.42 -6.78 -2.70
C LYS A 233 13.42 -6.74 -3.86
N PHE A 234 12.14 -6.56 -3.52
CA PHE A 234 11.03 -6.50 -4.48
C PHE A 234 10.72 -5.08 -4.92
N HIS A 235 10.41 -4.90 -6.21
CA HIS A 235 10.04 -3.63 -6.82
C HIS A 235 8.81 -3.79 -7.72
N TRP A 236 7.92 -2.81 -7.70
CA TRP A 236 6.89 -2.60 -8.71
C TRP A 236 7.27 -1.38 -9.56
N ARG A 237 7.35 -1.56 -10.88
CA ARG A 237 7.61 -0.49 -11.85
C ARG A 237 6.32 -0.18 -12.62
N PRO A 238 5.75 1.04 -12.49
CA PRO A 238 4.52 1.39 -13.19
C PRO A 238 4.79 1.53 -14.68
N LYS A 239 3.97 0.89 -15.52
CA LYS A 239 4.07 1.01 -16.98
C LYS A 239 3.91 2.45 -17.47
N LEU A 240 3.09 3.24 -16.78
CA LEU A 240 2.85 4.65 -17.09
C LEU A 240 3.96 5.59 -16.62
N GLY A 241 5.04 5.07 -16.03
CA GLY A 241 6.07 5.89 -15.42
C GLY A 241 5.66 6.46 -14.06
N THR A 242 6.59 7.15 -13.42
CA THR A 242 6.39 7.74 -12.09
C THR A 242 6.08 9.23 -12.19
N HIS A 243 4.85 9.62 -11.86
CA HIS A 243 4.40 11.01 -11.95
C HIS A 243 3.70 11.45 -10.67
N SER A 244 3.95 12.71 -10.33
CA SER A 244 3.47 13.32 -9.10
C SER A 244 2.75 14.64 -9.39
N LEU A 245 1.91 15.04 -8.44
CA LEU A 245 1.38 16.39 -8.32
C LEU A 245 2.45 17.31 -7.74
N VAL A 246 2.20 18.61 -7.83
CA VAL A 246 2.91 19.62 -7.02
C VAL A 246 2.11 19.96 -5.76
N TRP A 247 2.75 20.59 -4.78
CA TRP A 247 2.17 20.75 -3.44
C TRP A 247 0.89 21.60 -3.40
N ASP A 248 0.84 22.74 -4.09
CA ASP A 248 -0.34 23.61 -4.13
C ASP A 248 -1.54 22.90 -4.79
N GLU A 249 -1.30 22.18 -5.89
CA GLU A 249 -2.32 21.37 -6.56
C GLU A 249 -2.83 20.26 -5.63
N THR A 250 -1.92 19.56 -4.94
CA THR A 250 -2.25 18.51 -3.96
C THR A 250 -3.25 18.99 -2.92
N GLN A 251 -2.99 20.15 -2.30
CA GLN A 251 -3.88 20.70 -1.27
C GLN A 251 -5.25 21.11 -1.83
N LYS A 252 -5.27 21.72 -3.02
CA LYS A 252 -6.52 22.14 -3.68
C LYS A 252 -7.38 20.93 -4.05
N ILE A 253 -6.76 19.87 -4.59
CA ILE A 253 -7.45 18.61 -4.89
C ILE A 253 -7.99 17.98 -3.61
N ALA A 254 -7.21 17.94 -2.52
CA ALA A 254 -7.68 17.35 -1.26
C ALA A 254 -8.95 18.02 -0.71
N GLY A 255 -9.12 19.33 -0.96
CA GLY A 255 -10.34 20.04 -0.62
C GLY A 255 -11.49 19.85 -1.61
N ALA A 256 -11.20 19.75 -2.92
CA ALA A 256 -12.21 19.66 -3.98
C ALA A 256 -12.72 18.23 -4.22
N ASP A 257 -11.84 17.23 -4.15
CA ASP A 257 -12.14 15.80 -4.27
C ASP A 257 -11.20 14.99 -3.34
N PRO A 258 -11.57 14.79 -2.07
CA PRO A 258 -10.78 13.99 -1.13
C PRO A 258 -10.69 12.50 -1.54
N ASP A 259 -11.47 12.06 -2.52
CA ASP A 259 -11.46 10.70 -3.07
C ASP A 259 -10.71 10.58 -4.40
N PHE A 260 -9.89 11.58 -4.77
CA PHE A 260 -9.27 11.69 -6.09
C PHE A 260 -8.51 10.45 -6.56
N ASN A 261 -7.61 9.85 -5.75
CA ASN A 261 -6.86 8.68 -6.19
C ASN A 261 -7.72 7.40 -6.18
N ARG A 262 -8.68 7.28 -5.25
CA ARG A 262 -9.66 6.19 -5.23
C ARG A 262 -10.54 6.23 -6.48
N ARG A 263 -11.05 7.41 -6.84
CA ARG A 263 -11.85 7.65 -8.04
C ARG A 263 -11.05 7.40 -9.31
N ASP A 264 -9.82 7.93 -9.41
CA ASP A 264 -8.94 7.69 -10.56
C ASP A 264 -8.69 6.19 -10.79
N LEU A 265 -8.44 5.41 -9.73
CA LEU A 265 -8.29 3.96 -9.84
C LEU A 265 -9.56 3.30 -10.37
N TRP A 266 -10.70 3.64 -9.77
CA TRP A 266 -11.99 3.04 -10.10
C TRP A 266 -12.40 3.33 -11.55
N ASP A 267 -12.41 4.62 -11.92
CA ASP A 267 -12.76 5.10 -13.27
C ASP A 267 -11.81 4.52 -14.33
N ALA A 268 -10.51 4.44 -14.01
CA ALA A 268 -9.52 3.90 -14.96
C ALA A 268 -9.79 2.43 -15.26
N ILE A 269 -10.16 1.64 -14.24
CA ILE A 269 -10.52 0.23 -14.43
C ILE A 269 -11.82 0.10 -15.24
N GLU A 270 -12.86 0.87 -14.92
CA GLU A 270 -14.13 0.85 -15.70
C GLU A 270 -13.92 1.26 -17.16
N ALA A 271 -13.00 2.18 -17.42
CA ALA A 271 -12.62 2.60 -18.77
C ALA A 271 -11.68 1.63 -19.50
N GLY A 272 -11.34 0.47 -18.91
CA GLY A 272 -10.40 -0.50 -19.49
C GLY A 272 -8.93 -0.05 -19.49
N ASN A 273 -8.60 0.97 -18.70
CA ASN A 273 -7.27 1.59 -18.56
C ASN A 273 -6.66 1.31 -17.18
N GLY A 274 -6.94 0.13 -16.65
CA GLY A 274 -6.52 -0.28 -15.31
C GLY A 274 -4.99 -0.26 -15.11
N PRO A 275 -4.52 -0.13 -13.86
CA PRO A 275 -3.10 -0.11 -13.53
C PRO A 275 -2.32 -1.33 -14.08
N GLU A 276 -1.13 -1.08 -14.66
CA GLU A 276 -0.16 -2.11 -15.02
C GLU A 276 1.19 -1.86 -14.35
N TYR A 277 1.75 -2.89 -13.71
CA TYR A 277 3.06 -2.84 -13.07
C TYR A 277 3.92 -4.04 -13.44
N GLU A 278 5.23 -3.83 -13.59
CA GLU A 278 6.22 -4.91 -13.71
C GLU A 278 6.79 -5.25 -12.33
N LEU A 279 6.84 -6.54 -11.99
CA LEU A 279 7.54 -7.03 -10.81
C LEU A 279 9.02 -7.15 -11.15
N GLY A 280 9.83 -6.34 -10.49
CA GLY A 280 11.28 -6.42 -10.52
C GLY A 280 11.85 -6.99 -9.23
N VAL A 281 12.97 -7.68 -9.32
CA VAL A 281 13.75 -8.16 -8.18
C VAL A 281 15.21 -7.75 -8.30
N GLN A 282 15.78 -7.27 -7.20
CA GLN A 282 17.23 -7.18 -7.04
C GLN A 282 17.70 -8.44 -6.31
N LEU A 283 18.66 -9.16 -6.89
CA LEU A 283 19.12 -10.45 -6.40
C LEU A 283 20.57 -10.33 -5.94
N VAL A 284 20.84 -10.66 -4.69
CA VAL A 284 22.18 -10.66 -4.10
C VAL A 284 22.51 -12.07 -3.60
N PRO A 285 23.54 -12.74 -4.16
CA PRO A 285 24.02 -14.01 -3.63
C PRO A 285 24.45 -13.88 -2.16
N GLU A 286 24.25 -14.93 -1.36
CA GLU A 286 24.56 -14.88 0.08
C GLU A 286 26.03 -14.55 0.38
N GLU A 287 26.95 -15.01 -0.46
CA GLU A 287 28.37 -14.71 -0.34
C GLU A 287 28.72 -13.21 -0.48
N ARG A 288 27.78 -12.38 -0.95
CA ARG A 288 27.94 -10.94 -1.16
C ARG A 288 27.22 -10.08 -0.11
N GLU A 289 26.74 -10.68 0.99
CA GLU A 289 25.98 -9.96 2.03
C GLU A 289 26.71 -8.69 2.54
N HIS A 290 28.04 -8.75 2.64
CA HIS A 290 28.87 -7.71 3.22
C HIS A 290 29.72 -6.95 2.18
N ASP A 291 29.36 -7.02 0.89
CA ASP A 291 30.07 -6.33 -0.19
C ASP A 291 29.71 -4.83 -0.29
N PHE A 292 28.71 -4.37 0.45
CA PHE A 292 28.13 -3.04 0.34
C PHE A 292 28.59 -2.12 1.49
N ASP A 293 28.62 -0.81 1.25
CA ASP A 293 28.88 0.21 2.27
C ASP A 293 27.74 0.33 3.32
N PHE A 294 26.66 -0.42 3.14
CA PHE A 294 25.47 -0.43 3.97
C PHE A 294 25.03 -1.87 4.24
N ASP A 295 24.28 -2.07 5.32
CA ASP A 295 23.74 -3.38 5.67
C ASP A 295 22.50 -3.71 4.84
N LEU A 296 22.46 -4.89 4.21
CA LEU A 296 21.28 -5.35 3.46
C LEU A 296 20.05 -5.52 4.35
N LEU A 297 20.25 -5.70 5.66
CA LEU A 297 19.19 -5.89 6.65
C LEU A 297 18.67 -4.57 7.24
N ASP A 298 19.26 -3.44 6.85
CA ASP A 298 18.82 -2.12 7.28
C ASP A 298 17.68 -1.61 6.37
N ALA A 299 16.46 -1.57 6.92
CA ALA A 299 15.27 -1.06 6.23
C ALA A 299 15.35 0.44 5.86
N THR A 300 16.31 1.19 6.39
CA THR A 300 16.56 2.59 6.01
C THR A 300 17.49 2.72 4.79
N LYS A 301 17.90 1.59 4.18
CA LYS A 301 18.85 1.55 3.06
C LYS A 301 18.25 0.95 1.79
N ILE A 302 18.51 1.58 0.65
CA ILE A 302 18.29 1.02 -0.68
C ILE A 302 19.53 0.25 -1.13
N ILE A 303 19.34 -0.63 -2.10
CA ILE A 303 20.41 -1.09 -2.98
C ILE A 303 20.30 -0.25 -4.26
N PRO A 304 21.27 0.63 -4.59
CA PRO A 304 21.23 1.39 -5.83
C PRO A 304 21.12 0.47 -7.05
N GLU A 305 20.31 0.84 -8.04
CA GLU A 305 20.08 0.01 -9.24
C GLU A 305 21.36 -0.12 -10.09
N GLU A 306 22.29 0.82 -9.94
CA GLU A 306 23.61 0.80 -10.58
C GLU A 306 24.56 -0.24 -9.95
N GLU A 307 24.33 -0.66 -8.70
CA GLU A 307 25.13 -1.68 -8.02
C GLU A 307 24.53 -3.08 -8.19
N VAL A 308 23.20 -3.18 -8.09
CA VAL A 308 22.46 -4.43 -8.36
C VAL A 308 21.29 -4.10 -9.28
N PRO A 309 21.37 -4.48 -10.57
CA PRO A 309 20.34 -4.15 -11.54
C PRO A 309 19.04 -4.88 -11.24
N LEU A 310 17.94 -4.27 -11.65
CA LEU A 310 16.61 -4.84 -11.50
C LEU A 310 16.35 -5.90 -12.59
N ARG A 311 15.97 -7.12 -12.18
CA ARG A 311 15.48 -8.16 -13.10
C ARG A 311 13.95 -8.18 -13.09
N ILE A 312 13.33 -7.92 -14.24
CA ILE A 312 11.88 -8.00 -14.39
C ILE A 312 11.46 -9.47 -14.55
N VAL A 313 10.58 -9.96 -13.66
CA VAL A 313 10.18 -11.38 -13.59
C VAL A 313 8.70 -11.60 -13.92
N GLY A 314 7.89 -10.56 -13.91
CA GLY A 314 6.48 -10.67 -14.26
C GLY A 314 5.77 -9.33 -14.38
N ARG A 315 4.48 -9.40 -14.72
CA ARG A 315 3.62 -8.23 -14.91
C ARG A 315 2.29 -8.44 -14.19
N MET A 316 1.83 -7.41 -13.51
CA MET A 316 0.51 -7.34 -12.87
C MET A 316 -0.37 -6.36 -13.63
N VAL A 317 -1.62 -6.76 -13.90
CA VAL A 317 -2.66 -5.91 -14.49
C VAL A 317 -3.86 -5.92 -13.54
N LEU A 318 -4.33 -4.75 -13.13
CA LEU A 318 -5.53 -4.59 -12.30
C LEU A 318 -6.69 -4.19 -13.19
N ASP A 319 -7.73 -5.02 -13.25
CA ASP A 319 -8.77 -4.98 -14.28
C ASP A 319 -10.20 -5.10 -13.75
N ARG A 320 -10.38 -5.22 -12.43
CA ARG A 320 -11.72 -5.26 -11.83
C ARG A 320 -11.79 -4.55 -10.48
N ASN A 321 -12.79 -3.69 -10.32
CA ASN A 321 -13.15 -3.09 -9.04
C ASN A 321 -13.84 -4.12 -8.12
N PRO A 322 -13.79 -3.94 -6.79
CA PRO A 322 -14.61 -4.74 -5.86
C PRO A 322 -16.10 -4.42 -6.06
N ASP A 323 -16.97 -5.38 -5.78
CA ASP A 323 -18.42 -5.14 -5.81
C ASP A 323 -18.87 -4.37 -4.55
N ASN A 324 -18.27 -4.69 -3.40
CA ASN A 324 -18.55 -4.07 -2.12
C ASN A 324 -17.25 -3.66 -1.41
N PHE A 325 -17.05 -2.34 -1.26
CA PHE A 325 -15.85 -1.79 -0.62
C PHE A 325 -15.61 -2.36 0.78
N PHE A 326 -16.64 -2.50 1.62
CA PHE A 326 -16.47 -3.00 2.98
C PHE A 326 -16.06 -4.47 2.98
N ALA A 327 -16.82 -5.31 2.26
CA ALA A 327 -16.62 -6.75 2.24
C ALA A 327 -15.25 -7.17 1.68
N GLU A 328 -14.74 -6.41 0.71
CA GLU A 328 -13.54 -6.75 -0.04
C GLU A 328 -12.34 -5.87 0.33
N THR A 329 -12.49 -4.53 0.32
CA THR A 329 -11.36 -3.61 0.59
C THR A 329 -11.14 -3.30 2.07
N GLU A 330 -12.21 -3.12 2.84
CA GLU A 330 -12.06 -2.85 4.28
C GLU A 330 -11.63 -4.13 5.02
N GLN A 331 -12.25 -5.27 4.70
CA GLN A 331 -12.02 -6.55 5.39
C GLN A 331 -10.80 -7.36 4.91
N VAL A 332 -10.14 -6.98 3.80
CA VAL A 332 -8.90 -7.68 3.41
C VAL A 332 -7.81 -7.54 4.49
N ALA A 333 -7.13 -8.63 4.78
CA ALA A 333 -5.99 -8.70 5.69
C ALA A 333 -4.75 -9.13 4.90
N PHE A 334 -3.73 -8.26 4.91
CA PHE A 334 -2.40 -8.58 4.39
C PHE A 334 -1.47 -8.86 5.56
N HIS A 335 -0.43 -9.65 5.34
CA HIS A 335 0.56 -9.94 6.37
C HIS A 335 1.91 -10.31 5.76
N THR A 336 2.99 -9.64 6.17
CA THR A 336 4.36 -9.96 5.72
C THR A 336 4.78 -11.41 5.94
N ALA A 337 4.23 -12.11 6.93
CA ALA A 337 4.55 -13.52 7.18
C ALA A 337 3.65 -14.52 6.43
N ASN A 338 2.69 -14.05 5.62
CA ASN A 338 2.02 -14.89 4.63
C ASN A 338 2.99 -15.10 3.46
N VAL A 339 3.92 -16.04 3.63
CA VAL A 339 4.87 -16.49 2.61
C VAL A 339 4.49 -17.87 2.10
N VAL A 340 5.04 -18.23 0.95
CA VAL A 340 4.86 -19.53 0.29
C VAL A 340 6.22 -20.23 0.15
N PRO A 341 6.26 -21.56 -0.06
CA PRO A 341 7.52 -22.27 -0.29
C PRO A 341 8.38 -21.57 -1.34
N GLY A 342 9.66 -21.34 -1.01
CA GLY A 342 10.60 -20.63 -1.88
C GLY A 342 10.79 -19.14 -1.56
N ILE A 343 10.06 -18.60 -0.59
CA ILE A 343 10.29 -17.27 0.01
C ILE A 343 10.47 -17.44 1.52
N ASP A 344 11.48 -16.79 2.08
CA ASP A 344 11.75 -16.75 3.52
C ASP A 344 12.20 -15.35 3.96
N PHE A 345 12.39 -15.19 5.26
CA PHE A 345 12.71 -13.93 5.90
C PHE A 345 14.23 -13.74 6.05
N THR A 346 14.61 -12.53 6.45
CA THR A 346 15.94 -12.17 6.94
C THR A 346 15.86 -11.64 8.37
N ASN A 347 17.00 -11.31 8.96
CA ASN A 347 17.09 -10.71 10.28
C ASN A 347 16.91 -9.18 10.28
N ASP A 348 16.33 -8.59 9.23
CA ASP A 348 15.87 -7.19 9.27
C ASP A 348 14.97 -6.99 10.51
N PRO A 349 15.39 -6.19 11.50
CA PRO A 349 14.70 -6.11 12.78
C PRO A 349 13.34 -5.41 12.70
N LEU A 350 13.09 -4.62 11.65
CA LEU A 350 11.77 -4.07 11.37
C LEU A 350 10.85 -5.14 10.78
N LEU A 351 11.34 -5.93 9.81
CA LEU A 351 10.57 -7.05 9.24
C LEU A 351 10.14 -8.06 10.33
N GLN A 352 11.06 -8.39 11.23
CA GLN A 352 10.79 -9.33 12.32
C GLN A 352 9.62 -8.88 13.22
N ALA A 353 9.53 -7.59 13.55
CA ALA A 353 8.41 -7.06 14.32
C ALA A 353 7.09 -7.06 13.51
N ARG A 354 7.15 -6.76 12.21
CA ARG A 354 5.99 -6.82 11.31
C ARG A 354 5.43 -8.23 11.20
N ASN A 355 6.29 -9.25 11.22
CA ASN A 355 5.88 -10.66 11.21
C ASN A 355 5.05 -11.06 12.45
N PHE A 356 5.09 -10.30 13.54
CA PHE A 356 4.17 -10.45 14.66
C PHE A 356 2.89 -9.60 14.48
N SER A 357 3.07 -8.29 14.27
CA SER A 357 2.00 -7.29 14.41
C SER A 357 0.79 -7.51 13.51
N TYR A 358 1.03 -7.91 12.25
CA TYR A 358 -0.03 -8.02 11.26
C TYR A 358 -0.98 -9.18 11.53
N LEU A 359 -0.56 -10.23 12.23
CA LEU A 359 -1.45 -11.31 12.66
C LEU A 359 -2.29 -10.86 13.86
N ASP A 360 -1.64 -10.25 14.85
CA ASP A 360 -2.25 -9.80 16.10
C ASP A 360 -3.36 -8.75 15.88
N THR A 361 -3.06 -7.71 15.09
CA THR A 361 -4.00 -6.58 14.89
C THR A 361 -5.34 -7.00 14.27
N GLN A 362 -5.39 -8.13 13.54
CA GLN A 362 -6.64 -8.60 12.93
C GLN A 362 -7.64 -9.14 13.94
N LEU A 363 -7.19 -9.57 15.12
CA LEU A 363 -8.08 -10.18 16.11
C LEU A 363 -9.17 -9.22 16.56
N ILE A 364 -8.83 -7.95 16.76
CA ILE A 364 -9.81 -6.92 17.10
C ILE A 364 -10.42 -6.31 15.85
N ARG A 365 -9.61 -6.04 14.81
CA ARG A 365 -10.08 -5.37 13.59
C ARG A 365 -11.15 -6.18 12.85
N LEU A 366 -10.97 -7.50 12.78
CA LEU A 366 -11.84 -8.43 12.04
C LEU A 366 -12.58 -9.41 12.96
N GLY A 367 -12.64 -9.10 14.26
CA GLY A 367 -13.53 -9.76 15.21
C GLY A 367 -13.15 -11.19 15.60
N GLY A 368 -11.92 -11.66 15.34
CA GLY A 368 -11.43 -12.95 15.86
C GLY A 368 -10.41 -13.64 14.96
N PRO A 369 -10.03 -14.90 15.27
CA PRO A 369 -8.98 -15.62 14.55
C PRO A 369 -9.43 -16.17 13.18
N ASN A 370 -10.74 -16.18 12.88
CA ASN A 370 -11.28 -16.75 11.64
C ASN A 370 -11.30 -15.76 10.46
N PHE A 371 -10.59 -14.63 10.53
CA PHE A 371 -10.58 -13.63 9.45
C PHE A 371 -10.11 -14.17 8.09
N ALA A 372 -9.35 -15.28 8.07
CA ALA A 372 -8.93 -15.97 6.84
C ALA A 372 -10.09 -16.66 6.11
N GLN A 373 -11.24 -16.85 6.77
CA GLN A 373 -12.46 -17.41 6.16
C GLN A 373 -13.27 -16.36 5.41
N LEU A 374 -13.07 -15.07 5.69
CA LEU A 374 -13.73 -13.99 4.97
C LEU A 374 -13.43 -14.11 3.46
N PRO A 375 -14.42 -13.93 2.57
CA PRO A 375 -14.29 -14.28 1.15
C PRO A 375 -13.04 -13.69 0.48
N VAL A 376 -12.72 -12.41 0.71
CA VAL A 376 -11.52 -11.77 0.12
C VAL A 376 -10.21 -12.35 0.65
N ASN A 377 -10.15 -12.85 1.88
CA ASN A 377 -8.94 -13.41 2.50
C ASN A 377 -8.76 -14.91 2.22
N ARG A 378 -9.83 -15.60 1.84
CA ARG A 378 -9.85 -17.04 1.61
C ARG A 378 -8.83 -17.45 0.53
N PRO A 379 -7.91 -18.38 0.83
CA PRO A 379 -7.00 -18.94 -0.18
C PRO A 379 -7.75 -19.70 -1.28
N LEU A 380 -7.16 -19.74 -2.48
CA LEU A 380 -7.61 -20.64 -3.54
C LEU A 380 -7.04 -22.06 -3.41
N ALA A 381 -5.91 -22.20 -2.70
CA ALA A 381 -5.37 -23.49 -2.29
C ALA A 381 -6.29 -24.16 -1.26
N GLU A 382 -6.24 -25.49 -1.20
CA GLU A 382 -7.00 -26.26 -0.21
C GLU A 382 -6.51 -25.96 1.22
N VAL A 383 -7.45 -25.89 2.17
CA VAL A 383 -7.14 -25.58 3.57
C VAL A 383 -7.73 -26.67 4.46
N HIS A 384 -6.85 -27.46 5.05
CA HIS A 384 -7.19 -28.53 5.98
C HIS A 384 -6.25 -28.47 7.19
N HIS A 385 -6.82 -28.34 8.39
CA HIS A 385 -6.05 -28.24 9.64
C HIS A 385 -6.87 -28.72 10.84
N HIS A 386 -6.24 -28.70 12.01
CA HIS A 386 -6.84 -29.08 13.28
C HIS A 386 -7.38 -27.91 14.10
N GLN A 387 -7.19 -26.66 13.67
CA GLN A 387 -7.78 -25.48 14.35
C GLN A 387 -9.32 -25.52 14.29
N ARG A 388 -9.98 -25.09 15.38
CA ARG A 388 -11.45 -25.11 15.56
C ARG A 388 -11.93 -23.85 16.28
N ASP A 389 -13.25 -23.68 16.33
CA ASP A 389 -13.98 -22.66 17.09
C ASP A 389 -13.61 -21.20 16.73
N GLY A 390 -13.69 -20.28 17.70
CA GLY A 390 -13.44 -18.85 17.51
C GLY A 390 -14.63 -18.07 16.93
N TYR A 391 -14.64 -16.75 17.15
CA TYR A 391 -15.64 -15.85 16.56
C TYR A 391 -15.64 -15.94 15.02
N GLY A 392 -16.83 -15.84 14.41
CA GLY A 392 -16.98 -15.89 12.95
C GLY A 392 -16.62 -17.24 12.32
N GLN A 393 -16.73 -18.36 13.07
CA GLN A 393 -16.56 -19.69 12.51
C GLN A 393 -17.71 -20.03 11.55
N HIS A 394 -17.44 -20.04 10.25
CA HIS A 394 -18.42 -20.38 9.21
C HIS A 394 -18.27 -21.81 8.69
N ARG A 395 -17.04 -22.36 8.72
CA ARG A 395 -16.77 -23.72 8.26
C ARG A 395 -17.22 -24.74 9.30
N ILE A 396 -17.86 -25.81 8.84
CA ILE A 396 -18.23 -26.97 9.66
C ILE A 396 -17.23 -28.10 9.38
N ASP A 397 -16.22 -28.22 10.24
CA ASP A 397 -15.27 -29.34 10.18
C ASP A 397 -15.95 -30.64 10.62
N VAL A 398 -16.16 -31.58 9.68
CA VAL A 398 -16.80 -32.89 9.96
C VAL A 398 -15.84 -33.97 10.47
N SER A 399 -14.56 -33.63 10.63
CA SER A 399 -13.55 -34.57 11.13
C SER A 399 -13.83 -34.94 12.58
N PRO A 400 -13.76 -36.23 12.97
CA PRO A 400 -13.96 -36.66 14.35
C PRO A 400 -12.82 -36.25 15.29
N VAL A 401 -11.76 -35.60 14.77
CA VAL A 401 -10.57 -35.18 15.53
C VAL A 401 -10.17 -33.73 15.23
N SER A 402 -9.47 -33.13 16.19
CA SER A 402 -8.91 -31.77 16.12
C SER A 402 -7.47 -31.72 16.66
N TYR A 403 -6.69 -32.81 16.49
CA TYR A 403 -5.30 -32.89 16.95
C TYR A 403 -4.44 -33.81 16.06
N HIS A 404 -3.12 -33.62 16.13
CA HIS A 404 -2.10 -34.46 15.48
C HIS A 404 -1.01 -34.85 16.50
N PRO A 405 -0.47 -36.09 16.47
CA PRO A 405 -0.92 -37.21 15.64
C PRO A 405 -2.23 -37.81 16.18
N ASN A 406 -3.01 -38.44 15.30
CA ASN A 406 -4.26 -39.11 15.66
C ASN A 406 -4.39 -40.46 14.92
N SER A 407 -5.05 -41.45 15.53
CA SER A 407 -5.38 -42.73 14.89
C SER A 407 -6.85 -42.81 14.46
N ILE A 408 -7.75 -42.06 15.11
CA ILE A 408 -9.20 -42.09 14.87
C ILE A 408 -9.53 -41.65 13.42
N ALA A 409 -8.81 -40.67 12.88
CA ALA A 409 -8.95 -40.24 11.49
C ALA A 409 -7.77 -40.68 10.61
N GLY A 410 -7.05 -41.75 11.02
CA GLY A 410 -5.94 -42.30 10.23
C GLY A 410 -4.73 -41.38 10.05
N GLY A 411 -4.54 -40.38 10.93
CA GLY A 411 -3.46 -39.41 10.85
C GLY A 411 -3.76 -38.17 10.00
N CYS A 412 -5.00 -38.03 9.51
CA CYS A 412 -5.41 -36.92 8.66
C CYS A 412 -5.82 -35.64 9.43
N PRO A 413 -5.68 -34.44 8.82
CA PRO A 413 -4.84 -34.18 7.65
C PRO A 413 -3.37 -34.53 7.92
N ALA A 414 -2.74 -35.18 6.94
CA ALA A 414 -1.36 -35.65 7.04
C ALA A 414 -0.36 -34.51 6.85
N LEU A 415 0.85 -34.65 7.40
CA LEU A 415 1.95 -33.73 7.14
C LEU A 415 2.47 -33.93 5.72
N ALA A 416 2.72 -32.83 5.00
CA ALA A 416 3.36 -32.87 3.69
C ALA A 416 4.88 -33.05 3.80
N SER A 417 5.46 -33.76 2.84
CA SER A 417 6.91 -33.85 2.63
C SER A 417 7.44 -32.70 1.75
N PRO A 418 8.77 -32.48 1.67
CA PRO A 418 9.34 -31.41 0.85
C PRO A 418 9.08 -31.60 -0.65
N SER A 419 9.04 -32.85 -1.10
CA SER A 419 8.69 -33.22 -2.47
C SER A 419 7.22 -32.95 -2.80
N GLU A 420 6.37 -32.76 -1.78
CA GLU A 420 4.96 -32.40 -1.91
C GLU A 420 4.74 -30.89 -1.69
N GLY A 421 5.80 -30.07 -1.74
CA GLY A 421 5.69 -28.62 -1.61
C GLY A 421 5.63 -28.11 -0.17
N ALA A 422 5.99 -28.92 0.84
CA ALA A 422 6.00 -28.45 2.23
C ALA A 422 6.93 -27.23 2.42
N TYR A 423 6.42 -26.21 3.11
CA TYR A 423 7.23 -25.07 3.54
C TYR A 423 8.33 -25.54 4.48
N ARG A 424 9.54 -25.03 4.27
CA ARG A 424 10.69 -25.26 5.14
C ARG A 424 11.41 -23.94 5.32
N HIS A 425 11.64 -23.57 6.58
CA HIS A 425 12.50 -22.46 6.90
C HIS A 425 13.92 -22.75 6.39
N TYR A 426 14.54 -21.74 5.81
CA TYR A 426 15.94 -21.67 5.52
C TYR A 426 16.73 -21.83 6.82
N THR A 427 17.70 -22.75 6.82
CA THR A 427 18.48 -23.09 8.02
C THR A 427 19.66 -22.15 8.18
N GLU A 428 19.37 -20.87 8.40
CA GLU A 428 20.40 -19.85 8.64
C GLU A 428 21.21 -20.20 9.89
N ARG A 429 22.53 -19.97 9.83
CA ARG A 429 23.39 -20.07 11.01
C ARG A 429 23.23 -18.82 11.87
N VAL A 430 22.70 -19.00 13.08
CA VAL A 430 22.63 -17.94 14.10
C VAL A 430 23.73 -18.17 15.15
N ASP A 431 24.58 -17.17 15.36
CA ASP A 431 25.61 -17.13 16.40
C ASP A 431 25.57 -15.76 17.11
N GLY A 432 25.60 -15.73 18.44
CA GLY A 432 25.55 -14.46 19.17
C GLY A 432 25.07 -14.58 20.62
N THR A 433 24.91 -13.42 21.26
CA THR A 433 24.43 -13.28 22.64
C THR A 433 23.05 -12.61 22.66
N LYS A 434 22.21 -12.95 23.63
CA LYS A 434 20.89 -12.32 23.80
C LYS A 434 21.07 -10.91 24.38
N ILE A 435 20.92 -9.89 23.53
CA ILE A 435 21.13 -8.47 23.87
C ILE A 435 20.05 -7.58 23.25
N ARG A 436 19.98 -6.32 23.71
CA ARG A 436 19.22 -5.24 23.06
C ARG A 436 20.20 -4.15 22.65
N LYS A 437 20.71 -4.23 21.42
CA LYS A 437 21.68 -3.29 20.87
C LYS A 437 21.53 -3.24 19.34
N ARG A 438 21.53 -2.04 18.76
CA ARG A 438 21.57 -1.85 17.31
C ARG A 438 22.93 -2.30 16.77
N SER A 439 22.95 -2.87 15.56
CA SER A 439 24.21 -3.22 14.90
C SER A 439 24.99 -1.94 14.56
N PRO A 440 26.33 -1.91 14.76
CA PRO A 440 27.15 -0.80 14.29
C PRO A 440 27.04 -0.54 12.78
N SER A 441 26.73 -1.58 11.97
CA SER A 441 26.53 -1.44 10.52
C SER A 441 25.32 -0.58 10.12
N PHE A 442 24.47 -0.23 11.09
CA PHE A 442 23.26 0.59 10.89
C PHE A 442 23.49 2.07 11.28
N GLU A 443 24.68 2.45 11.75
CA GLU A 443 24.96 3.81 12.28
C GLU A 443 25.15 4.88 11.18
N ASP A 444 25.18 4.50 9.90
CA ASP A 444 25.17 5.46 8.79
C ASP A 444 23.75 5.97 8.54
N HIS A 445 23.54 7.27 8.72
CA HIS A 445 22.24 7.92 8.64
C HIS A 445 22.12 8.93 7.51
N TYR A 446 23.23 9.33 6.90
CA TYR A 446 23.26 10.48 5.98
C TYR A 446 23.68 10.11 4.56
N SER A 447 24.51 9.07 4.36
CA SER A 447 25.08 8.82 3.03
C SER A 447 24.01 8.60 1.96
N GLN A 448 22.97 7.82 2.25
CA GLN A 448 21.91 7.58 1.27
C GLN A 448 20.88 8.72 1.17
N ALA A 449 20.75 9.55 2.21
CA ALA A 449 20.00 10.80 2.11
C ALA A 449 20.71 11.78 1.15
N THR A 450 22.04 11.89 1.25
CA THR A 450 22.89 12.65 0.31
C THR A 450 22.84 12.06 -1.09
N LEU A 451 22.92 10.73 -1.24
CA LEU A 451 22.75 10.04 -2.53
C LEU A 451 21.42 10.41 -3.19
N PHE A 452 20.31 10.37 -2.44
CA PHE A 452 18.99 10.75 -2.94
C PHE A 452 18.98 12.20 -3.40
N TRP A 453 19.42 13.14 -2.55
CA TRP A 453 19.51 14.57 -2.90
C TRP A 453 20.30 14.83 -4.18
N ASN A 454 21.48 14.22 -4.30
CA ASN A 454 22.35 14.35 -5.48
C ASN A 454 21.77 13.76 -6.75
N SER A 455 20.75 12.90 -6.62
CA SER A 455 20.09 12.26 -7.76
C SER A 455 18.94 13.11 -8.31
N MET A 456 18.48 14.11 -7.55
CA MET A 456 17.37 14.96 -7.94
C MET A 456 17.82 16.00 -8.98
N SER A 457 16.93 16.30 -9.92
CA SER A 457 17.07 17.44 -10.82
C SER A 457 16.78 18.76 -10.09
N ASP A 458 17.19 19.90 -10.67
CA ASP A 458 17.09 21.22 -10.03
C ASP A 458 15.66 21.55 -9.53
N TRP A 459 14.63 21.19 -10.30
CA TRP A 459 13.23 21.43 -9.90
C TRP A 459 12.77 20.49 -8.78
N GLU A 460 13.24 19.24 -8.76
CA GLU A 460 12.98 18.29 -7.66
C GLU A 460 13.64 18.76 -6.37
N GLN A 461 14.89 19.24 -6.46
CA GLN A 461 15.63 19.82 -5.33
C GLN A 461 14.91 21.04 -4.75
N GLN A 462 14.42 21.94 -5.62
CA GLN A 462 13.63 23.09 -5.21
C GLN A 462 12.35 22.68 -4.48
N HIS A 463 11.60 21.72 -5.02
CA HIS A 463 10.36 21.24 -4.39
C HIS A 463 10.62 20.59 -3.01
N ILE A 464 11.73 19.87 -2.85
CA ILE A 464 12.15 19.32 -1.54
C ILE A 464 12.40 20.45 -0.54
N ALA A 465 13.16 21.47 -0.93
CA ALA A 465 13.46 22.60 -0.05
C ALA A 465 12.18 23.37 0.34
N ASP A 466 11.29 23.61 -0.62
CA ASP A 466 9.99 24.27 -0.39
C ASP A 466 9.09 23.43 0.53
N ALA A 467 9.13 22.10 0.40
CA ALA A 467 8.40 21.18 1.27
C ALA A 467 8.90 21.25 2.72
N PHE A 468 10.22 21.22 2.94
CA PHE A 468 10.80 21.39 4.27
C PHE A 468 10.40 22.75 4.89
N GLN A 469 10.49 23.84 4.11
CA GLN A 469 10.07 25.16 4.58
C GLN A 469 8.59 25.20 4.95
N PHE A 470 7.72 24.57 4.14
CA PHE A 470 6.30 24.50 4.42
C PHE A 470 6.00 23.71 5.70
N GLU A 471 6.56 22.52 5.83
CA GLU A 471 6.30 21.59 6.93
C GLU A 471 6.86 22.13 8.25
N LEU A 472 8.14 22.52 8.26
CA LEU A 472 8.78 23.13 9.42
C LEU A 472 8.19 24.51 9.75
N GLY A 473 7.67 25.24 8.75
CA GLY A 473 6.94 26.49 8.96
C GLY A 473 5.67 26.34 9.80
N LYS A 474 5.16 25.12 9.99
CA LYS A 474 4.02 24.79 10.86
C LYS A 474 4.41 24.26 12.24
N VAL A 475 5.70 24.02 12.47
CA VAL A 475 6.21 23.61 13.77
C VAL A 475 6.31 24.84 14.67
N GLU A 476 5.63 24.81 15.82
CA GLU A 476 5.55 25.93 16.76
C GLU A 476 6.88 26.16 17.49
N ARG A 477 7.58 25.08 17.85
CA ARG A 477 8.81 25.14 18.64
C ARG A 477 10.03 25.36 17.76
N GLU A 478 10.64 26.54 17.88
CA GLU A 478 11.82 26.93 17.12
C GLU A 478 12.99 25.94 17.17
N TYR A 479 13.34 25.47 18.36
CA TYR A 479 14.46 24.55 18.55
C TYR A 479 14.31 23.22 17.79
N ILE A 480 13.08 22.80 17.47
CA ILE A 480 12.86 21.61 16.64
C ILE A 480 13.28 21.91 15.21
N ARG A 481 12.86 23.07 14.69
CA ARG A 481 13.19 23.53 13.33
C ARG A 481 14.70 23.68 13.16
N GLU A 482 15.37 24.26 14.15
CA GLU A 482 16.84 24.39 14.19
C GLU A 482 17.54 23.03 14.08
N ARG A 483 17.18 22.06 14.93
CA ARG A 483 17.79 20.72 14.91
C ARG A 483 17.57 19.96 13.61
N VAL A 484 16.38 20.10 12.99
CA VAL A 484 16.14 19.48 11.68
C VAL A 484 17.07 20.10 10.63
N VAL A 485 17.23 21.43 10.62
CA VAL A 485 18.14 22.12 9.71
C VAL A 485 19.60 21.73 9.97
N GLU A 486 20.01 21.46 11.21
CA GLU A 486 21.33 20.86 11.52
C GLU A 486 21.51 19.49 10.86
N HIS A 487 20.50 18.62 10.88
CA HIS A 487 20.55 17.35 10.15
C HIS A 487 20.66 17.55 8.63
N LEU A 488 19.99 18.55 8.06
CA LEU A 488 20.12 18.85 6.63
C LEU A 488 21.53 19.28 6.25
N ALA A 489 22.28 19.93 7.15
CA ALA A 489 23.68 20.29 6.91
C ALA A 489 24.61 19.07 6.79
N HIS A 490 24.22 17.92 7.36
CA HIS A 490 24.92 16.65 7.14
C HIS A 490 24.57 15.99 5.80
N VAL A 491 23.45 16.37 5.18
CA VAL A 491 22.98 15.86 3.88
C VAL A 491 23.59 16.68 2.76
N ASP A 492 23.32 17.99 2.77
CA ASP A 492 23.83 18.99 1.83
C ASP A 492 23.74 20.41 2.42
N HIS A 493 24.86 21.15 2.41
CA HIS A 493 24.91 22.49 2.99
C HIS A 493 24.05 23.51 2.23
N GLY A 494 23.91 23.35 0.91
CA GLY A 494 23.08 24.22 0.08
C GLY A 494 21.60 24.09 0.44
N LEU A 495 21.12 22.86 0.58
CA LEU A 495 19.77 22.57 1.08
C LEU A 495 19.55 23.18 2.48
N ALA A 496 20.47 22.95 3.41
CA ALA A 496 20.37 23.48 4.77
C ALA A 496 20.27 25.02 4.79
N ARG A 497 21.12 25.69 4.00
CA ARG A 497 21.10 27.16 3.86
C ARG A 497 19.77 27.66 3.29
N GLN A 498 19.24 27.00 2.26
CA GLN A 498 17.98 27.38 1.65
C GLN A 498 16.80 27.23 2.61
N VAL A 499 16.72 26.11 3.32
CA VAL A 499 15.65 25.87 4.31
C VAL A 499 15.78 26.84 5.50
N ALA A 500 16.99 27.04 6.03
CA ALA A 500 17.24 28.01 7.10
C ALA A 500 16.80 29.42 6.71
N GLY A 501 17.17 29.88 5.51
CA GLY A 501 16.79 31.19 4.98
C GLY A 501 15.27 31.37 4.83
N GLY A 502 14.56 30.34 4.37
CA GLY A 502 13.09 30.38 4.25
C GLY A 502 12.36 30.38 5.59
N LEU A 503 12.97 29.83 6.64
CA LEU A 503 12.43 29.79 8.00
C LEU A 503 12.90 30.96 8.88
N GLY A 504 13.84 31.78 8.40
CA GLY A 504 14.44 32.87 9.17
C GLY A 504 15.41 32.41 10.28
N LEU A 505 16.01 31.21 10.12
CA LEU A 505 16.96 30.63 11.07
C LEU A 505 18.41 30.91 10.66
N GLU A 506 19.33 30.81 11.62
CA GLU A 506 20.76 30.83 11.33
C GLU A 506 21.15 29.59 10.50
N THR A 507 22.02 29.79 9.51
CA THR A 507 22.56 28.66 8.72
C THR A 507 23.59 27.90 9.56
N PRO A 508 23.43 26.58 9.75
CA PRO A 508 24.44 25.79 10.45
C PRO A 508 25.80 25.83 9.75
N ALA A 509 26.84 25.48 10.52
CA ALA A 509 28.17 25.25 9.95
C ALA A 509 28.11 24.12 8.90
N ASP A 510 29.02 24.16 7.93
CA ASP A 510 29.21 23.05 7.00
C ASP A 510 29.87 21.89 7.76
N THR A 511 29.08 20.88 8.13
CA THR A 511 29.49 19.81 9.06
C THR A 511 29.98 18.55 8.36
N SER A 512 29.63 18.31 7.10
CA SER A 512 30.00 17.07 6.39
C SER A 512 30.09 17.28 4.87
N PRO A 513 31.19 16.89 4.22
CA PRO A 513 31.32 17.05 2.78
C PRO A 513 30.37 16.10 2.04
N ASN A 514 29.52 16.65 1.19
CA ASN A 514 28.70 15.89 0.25
C ASN A 514 29.59 15.00 -0.64
N HIS A 515 29.35 13.69 -0.64
CA HIS A 515 30.19 12.73 -1.35
C HIS A 515 30.03 12.71 -2.88
N GLY A 516 29.07 13.44 -3.45
CA GLY A 516 28.86 13.58 -4.89
C GLY A 516 28.32 12.36 -5.65
N ARG A 517 28.27 11.17 -5.04
CA ARG A 517 27.58 9.99 -5.61
C ARG A 517 26.10 10.28 -5.86
N SER A 518 25.54 9.74 -6.94
CA SER A 518 24.13 9.83 -7.35
C SER A 518 23.65 8.51 -7.96
N SER A 519 22.33 8.30 -7.99
CA SER A 519 21.63 7.17 -8.61
C SER A 519 20.47 7.72 -9.46
N PRO A 520 20.66 7.89 -10.78
CA PRO A 520 19.66 8.50 -11.68
C PRO A 520 18.28 7.83 -11.65
N ALA A 521 18.21 6.55 -11.27
CA ALA A 521 16.94 5.81 -11.11
C ALA A 521 16.01 6.40 -10.03
N LEU A 522 16.55 7.19 -9.10
CA LEU A 522 15.78 7.82 -8.02
C LEU A 522 14.97 9.03 -8.49
N SER A 523 15.38 9.71 -9.56
CA SER A 523 14.69 10.90 -10.09
C SER A 523 13.47 10.54 -10.95
N GLN A 524 12.47 11.43 -10.92
CA GLN A 524 11.30 11.40 -11.80
C GLN A 524 11.55 12.10 -13.14
N ALA A 525 12.69 12.78 -13.33
CA ALA A 525 13.00 13.55 -14.54
C ALA A 525 13.12 12.67 -15.80
N ASN A 526 13.49 11.40 -15.64
CA ASN A 526 13.72 10.46 -16.74
C ASN A 526 12.53 9.51 -17.01
N GLN A 527 11.35 9.81 -16.44
CA GLN A 527 10.16 8.95 -16.56
C GLN A 527 9.49 9.14 -17.93
N PRO A 528 8.90 8.09 -18.53
CA PRO A 528 8.24 8.19 -19.84
C PRO A 528 7.07 9.18 -19.81
N GLY A 529 6.92 9.98 -20.87
CA GLY A 529 5.83 10.95 -21.02
C GLY A 529 4.79 10.50 -22.05
N SER A 530 3.53 10.39 -21.64
CA SER A 530 2.39 10.13 -22.53
C SER A 530 1.12 10.81 -22.04
N VAL A 531 0.23 11.18 -22.99
CA VAL A 531 -1.12 11.68 -22.69
C VAL A 531 -2.11 10.54 -22.43
N ALA A 532 -1.74 9.30 -22.77
CA ALA A 532 -2.61 8.14 -22.60
C ALA A 532 -3.11 8.03 -21.15
N THR A 533 -4.42 7.83 -21.00
CA THR A 533 -5.17 7.73 -19.75
C THR A 533 -5.20 9.00 -18.89
N ARG A 534 -4.55 10.10 -19.30
CA ARG A 534 -4.65 11.40 -18.60
C ARG A 534 -5.99 12.05 -18.91
N LYS A 535 -6.54 12.76 -17.91
CA LYS A 535 -7.74 13.57 -18.06
C LYS A 535 -7.38 14.96 -18.59
N VAL A 536 -8.08 15.42 -19.62
CA VAL A 536 -7.94 16.75 -20.24
C VAL A 536 -9.29 17.46 -20.20
N ALA A 537 -9.34 18.60 -19.51
CA ALA A 537 -10.51 19.47 -19.52
C ALA A 537 -10.52 20.31 -20.81
N VAL A 538 -11.64 20.27 -21.54
CA VAL A 538 -11.89 21.10 -22.72
C VAL A 538 -13.00 22.07 -22.38
N LEU A 539 -12.65 23.35 -22.22
CA LEU A 539 -13.60 24.38 -21.81
C LEU A 539 -14.44 24.82 -23.01
N ALA A 540 -15.77 24.73 -22.88
CA ALA A 540 -16.73 25.14 -23.91
C ALA A 540 -17.93 25.85 -23.28
N ALA A 541 -18.63 26.65 -24.08
CA ALA A 541 -19.85 27.34 -23.69
C ALA A 541 -20.85 27.34 -24.86
N ASP A 542 -22.08 27.79 -24.62
CA ASP A 542 -23.04 28.01 -25.71
C ASP A 542 -22.46 28.94 -26.79
N GLY A 543 -22.71 28.59 -28.04
CA GLY A 543 -22.13 29.25 -29.21
C GLY A 543 -20.77 28.70 -29.65
N VAL A 544 -20.24 27.65 -29.01
CA VAL A 544 -19.01 26.99 -29.44
C VAL A 544 -19.16 26.37 -30.84
N ASP A 545 -18.12 26.48 -31.67
CA ASP A 545 -18.08 25.78 -32.96
C ASP A 545 -17.81 24.29 -32.73
N ALA A 546 -18.80 23.46 -33.10
CA ALA A 546 -18.76 22.02 -32.89
C ALA A 546 -17.68 21.32 -33.73
N GLY A 547 -17.33 21.85 -34.92
CA GLY A 547 -16.37 21.22 -35.81
C GLY A 547 -14.95 21.18 -35.23
N PRO A 548 -14.35 22.33 -34.87
CA PRO A 548 -13.07 22.41 -34.19
C PRO A 548 -13.06 21.69 -32.84
N LEU A 549 -14.14 21.78 -32.05
CA LEU A 549 -14.26 21.10 -30.77
C LEU A 549 -14.14 19.58 -30.95
N GLU A 550 -14.92 18.99 -31.86
CA GLU A 550 -14.89 17.55 -32.11
C GLU A 550 -13.52 17.11 -32.66
N HIS A 551 -12.87 17.92 -33.50
CA HIS A 551 -11.53 17.63 -33.99
C HIS A 551 -10.49 17.54 -32.86
N VAL A 552 -10.51 18.50 -31.91
CA VAL A 552 -9.63 18.48 -30.73
C VAL A 552 -9.89 17.24 -29.87
N LEU A 553 -11.16 16.95 -29.59
CA LEU A 553 -11.55 15.78 -28.81
C LEU A 553 -11.09 14.48 -29.49
N GLN A 554 -11.29 14.35 -30.80
CA GLN A 554 -10.89 13.18 -31.55
C GLN A 554 -9.36 12.99 -31.56
N SER A 555 -8.60 14.08 -31.73
CA SER A 555 -7.12 14.04 -31.74
C SER A 555 -6.52 13.62 -30.40
N LEU A 556 -7.11 14.06 -29.29
CA LEU A 556 -6.69 13.67 -27.94
C LEU A 556 -7.10 12.22 -27.62
N ARG A 557 -8.35 11.86 -27.92
CA ARG A 557 -8.88 10.50 -27.70
C ARG A 557 -8.12 9.46 -28.54
N SER A 558 -7.69 9.78 -29.77
CA SER A 558 -6.89 8.86 -30.59
C SER A 558 -5.51 8.57 -30.00
N GLN A 559 -5.03 9.40 -29.07
CA GLN A 559 -3.80 9.19 -28.30
C GLN A 559 -4.07 8.57 -26.91
N GLY A 560 -5.31 8.16 -26.64
CA GLY A 560 -5.73 7.53 -25.38
C GLY A 560 -6.06 8.50 -24.25
N ALA A 561 -6.15 9.81 -24.49
CA ALA A 561 -6.54 10.77 -23.46
C ALA A 561 -8.04 10.67 -23.14
N VAL A 562 -8.38 10.89 -21.87
CA VAL A 562 -9.76 11.02 -21.42
C VAL A 562 -10.15 12.50 -21.47
N CYS A 563 -11.07 12.87 -22.35
CA CYS A 563 -11.47 14.27 -22.52
C CYS A 563 -12.81 14.54 -21.86
N GLU A 564 -12.86 15.59 -21.03
CA GLU A 564 -14.07 16.07 -20.37
C GLU A 564 -14.40 17.49 -20.85
N VAL A 565 -15.58 17.67 -21.42
CA VAL A 565 -16.06 19.01 -21.81
C VAL A 565 -16.67 19.68 -20.58
N LEU A 566 -16.08 20.79 -20.15
CA LEU A 566 -16.57 21.56 -19.00
C LEU A 566 -17.22 22.85 -19.49
N ALA A 567 -18.39 23.15 -18.94
CA ALA A 567 -19.22 24.29 -19.35
C ALA A 567 -19.81 25.03 -18.15
N PRO A 568 -20.33 26.26 -18.34
CA PRO A 568 -20.99 27.03 -17.27
C PRO A 568 -22.24 26.37 -16.68
N HIS A 569 -22.86 25.43 -17.41
CA HIS A 569 -24.00 24.65 -16.95
C HIS A 569 -23.86 23.18 -17.36
N ALA A 570 -24.57 22.30 -16.66
CA ALA A 570 -24.68 20.89 -17.01
C ALA A 570 -25.60 20.69 -18.25
N GLY A 571 -25.63 19.45 -18.76
CA GLY A 571 -26.48 19.09 -19.90
C GLY A 571 -25.76 19.28 -21.23
N THR A 572 -26.49 19.82 -22.22
CA THR A 572 -26.02 19.99 -23.60
C THR A 572 -25.74 21.45 -23.89
N LEU A 573 -24.67 21.74 -24.63
CA LEU A 573 -24.39 23.08 -25.15
C LEU A 573 -25.14 23.34 -26.46
N GLU A 574 -25.59 24.57 -26.65
CA GLU A 574 -26.10 25.03 -27.94
C GLU A 574 -24.92 25.36 -28.87
N GLY A 575 -24.83 24.67 -30.01
CA GLY A 575 -23.78 24.92 -30.99
C GLY A 575 -23.90 26.31 -31.61
N GLY A 576 -22.76 26.95 -31.92
CA GLY A 576 -22.74 28.16 -32.72
C GLY A 576 -23.34 27.90 -34.10
N VAL A 577 -24.22 28.80 -34.57
CA VAL A 577 -24.68 28.77 -35.96
C VAL A 577 -23.50 29.22 -36.82
N THR A 578 -22.82 28.26 -37.45
CA THR A 578 -21.76 28.51 -38.44
C THR A 578 -22.32 29.03 -39.75
#